data_AF-A0A832D569-F1
#
_entry.id   AF-A0A832D569-F1
#
_cell.length_a   1.000
_cell.length_b   1.000
_cell.length_c   1.000
_cell.angle_alpha   90.00
_cell.angle_beta   90.00
_cell.angle_gamma   90.00
#
_symmetry.space_group_name_H-M   'P 1'
#
loop_
_entity.id
_entity.type
_entity.pdbx_description
1 polymer ?
#
loop_
_entity_poly.entity_id
_entity_poly.type
_entity_poly.pdbx_seq_one_letter_code
_entity_poly.pdbx_strand_id
1 'polypeptide(L)'
;MTKQSIALATRLITAILTVSFCACCASAQTCELYPIALSSHTLKGVQPGTVIDDILNGTQPGNFGWLSWTGDQSSTTLANSLTPPGDSYKYTNPDNPNDHIINVGDWVCGLSGVNNDKKVRRALDQLLTCDIIVPVWDKARGEGANTAYQVASFAKVRLISYRLPSQNKITVKFLGLVNCEPTNHPPIAFSLSVTGYVNHPIQITLSGTDPDNQPITYIITSNPEHGQITGTVPNLTYIPAANYIGTDSLTYVVSDGQATSQLALVTITILPTLQGLQVDAGPDQIINFPNQATLNGSVTFYPQPPAHHR
;
A
#
# COMPACT_ATOMS: atom_id res chain seq x y z
N MET A 1 -23.56 -83.10 -13.52
CA MET A 1 -22.63 -82.12 -14.12
C MET A 1 -22.91 -80.76 -13.46
N THR A 2 -21.89 -80.20 -12.80
CA THR A 2 -21.60 -78.75 -12.57
C THR A 2 -22.77 -77.77 -12.33
N LYS A 3 -22.98 -77.26 -11.10
CA LYS A 3 -22.36 -76.07 -10.44
C LYS A 3 -22.66 -74.69 -11.08
N GLN A 4 -23.16 -73.80 -10.20
CA GLN A 4 -23.08 -72.31 -10.17
C GLN A 4 -24.05 -71.54 -11.09
N SER A 5 -25.11 -70.88 -10.58
CA SER A 5 -25.16 -69.62 -9.78
C SER A 5 -24.64 -68.40 -10.54
N ILE A 6 -25.47 -67.34 -10.70
CA ILE A 6 -25.21 -65.96 -10.23
C ILE A 6 -26.24 -64.96 -10.81
N ALA A 7 -26.61 -64.03 -9.94
CA ALA A 7 -27.63 -63.00 -10.00
C ALA A 7 -27.57 -62.00 -11.16
N LEU A 8 -28.76 -61.59 -11.62
CA LEU A 8 -29.00 -60.38 -12.40
C LEU A 8 -29.08 -59.19 -11.42
N ALA A 9 -27.99 -58.44 -11.27
CA ALA A 9 -27.97 -57.17 -10.54
C ALA A 9 -27.68 -56.04 -11.55
N THR A 10 -28.73 -55.47 -12.12
CA THR A 10 -28.65 -54.28 -12.96
C THR A 10 -28.29 -53.09 -12.08
N ARG A 11 -27.02 -52.67 -12.13
CA ARG A 11 -26.52 -51.46 -11.48
C ARG A 11 -27.13 -50.23 -12.18
N LEU A 12 -28.00 -49.49 -11.47
CA LEU A 12 -28.20 -48.07 -11.75
C LEU A 12 -26.90 -47.35 -11.42
N ILE A 13 -26.13 -47.00 -12.45
CA ILE A 13 -25.03 -46.04 -12.31
C ILE A 13 -25.70 -44.66 -12.29
N THR A 14 -25.84 -44.09 -11.10
CA THR A 14 -26.10 -42.67 -10.91
C THR A 14 -24.93 -41.92 -11.53
N ALA A 15 -25.13 -41.38 -12.73
CA ALA A 15 -24.22 -40.39 -13.29
C ALA A 15 -24.28 -39.15 -12.37
N ILE A 16 -23.32 -39.05 -11.46
CA ILE A 16 -23.03 -37.79 -10.78
C ILE A 16 -22.52 -36.87 -11.88
N LEU A 17 -23.42 -36.02 -12.37
CA LEU A 17 -23.07 -34.87 -13.19
C LEU A 17 -22.21 -33.97 -12.29
N THR A 18 -20.89 -34.18 -12.29
CA THR A 18 -19.98 -33.16 -11.80
C THR A 18 -20.11 -32.01 -12.79
N VAL A 19 -20.99 -31.07 -12.48
CA VAL A 19 -20.90 -29.72 -13.02
C VAL A 19 -19.52 -29.25 -12.62
N SER A 20 -18.58 -29.32 -13.58
CA SER A 20 -17.29 -28.68 -13.44
C SER A 20 -17.60 -27.20 -13.33
N PHE A 21 -17.75 -26.72 -12.10
CA PHE A 21 -17.75 -25.30 -11.83
C PHE A 21 -16.45 -24.78 -12.43
N CYS A 22 -16.56 -23.95 -13.46
CA CYS A 22 -15.42 -23.22 -13.97
C CYS A 22 -14.78 -22.51 -12.77
N ALA A 23 -13.53 -22.85 -12.45
CA ALA A 23 -12.80 -22.30 -11.31
C ALA A 23 -12.78 -20.76 -11.29
N CYS A 24 -13.02 -20.14 -12.44
CA CYS A 24 -13.15 -18.69 -12.59
C CYS A 24 -14.39 -18.09 -11.89
N CYS A 25 -15.42 -18.89 -11.56
CA CYS A 25 -16.64 -18.39 -10.90
C CYS A 25 -16.60 -18.39 -9.36
N ALA A 26 -15.55 -18.93 -8.73
CA ALA A 26 -15.59 -19.24 -7.29
C ALA A 26 -15.01 -18.16 -6.36
N SER A 27 -14.19 -17.21 -6.84
CA SER A 27 -13.70 -16.12 -5.98
C SER A 27 -13.03 -15.01 -6.77
N ALA A 28 -13.79 -14.24 -7.55
CA ALA A 28 -13.34 -12.89 -7.83
C ALA A 28 -13.54 -12.09 -6.54
N GLN A 29 -12.50 -11.98 -5.71
CA GLN A 29 -12.36 -10.80 -4.85
C GLN A 29 -12.63 -9.58 -5.73
N THR A 30 -13.34 -8.59 -5.21
CA THR A 30 -14.21 -7.70 -5.99
C THR A 30 -13.55 -6.92 -7.14
N CYS A 31 -12.22 -6.93 -7.29
CA CYS A 31 -11.50 -6.45 -8.46
C CYS A 31 -10.15 -7.15 -8.72
N GLU A 32 -10.14 -8.47 -8.84
CA GLU A 32 -8.96 -9.17 -9.38
C GLU A 32 -8.75 -8.82 -10.88
N LEU A 33 -7.58 -8.25 -11.20
CA LEU A 33 -7.29 -7.75 -12.54
C LEU A 33 -6.46 -8.75 -13.34
N TYR A 34 -6.74 -8.83 -14.63
CA TYR A 34 -5.99 -9.63 -15.60
C TYR A 34 -5.08 -8.73 -16.45
N PRO A 35 -3.88 -9.22 -16.83
CA PRO A 35 -2.83 -8.42 -17.48
C PRO A 35 -3.10 -8.15 -18.98
N ILE A 36 -4.35 -7.84 -19.32
CA ILE A 36 -4.79 -7.37 -20.64
C ILE A 36 -5.24 -5.93 -20.44
N ALA A 37 -4.67 -4.97 -21.14
CA ALA A 37 -5.06 -3.56 -21.05
C ALA A 37 -5.82 -3.13 -22.30
N LEU A 38 -7.03 -2.58 -22.17
CA LEU A 38 -7.79 -2.05 -23.31
C LEU A 38 -7.60 -0.54 -23.44
N SER A 39 -7.57 0.00 -24.67
CA SER A 39 -7.52 1.45 -24.85
C SER A 39 -8.89 2.09 -24.58
N SER A 40 -8.90 3.25 -23.91
CA SER A 40 -10.10 4.08 -23.74
C SER A 40 -10.73 4.48 -25.08
N HIS A 41 -9.92 4.58 -26.14
CA HIS A 41 -10.38 4.84 -27.49
C HIS A 41 -11.19 3.68 -28.07
N THR A 42 -10.81 2.43 -27.75
CA THR A 42 -11.56 1.22 -28.14
C THR A 42 -12.95 1.20 -27.51
N LEU A 43 -13.06 1.70 -26.28
CA LEU A 43 -14.30 1.64 -25.50
C LEU A 43 -15.17 2.89 -25.63
N LYS A 44 -14.70 3.94 -26.32
CA LYS A 44 -15.41 5.22 -26.43
C LYS A 44 -16.78 5.03 -27.09
N GLY A 45 -17.85 5.26 -26.31
CA GLY A 45 -19.23 5.14 -26.77
C GLY A 45 -19.76 3.71 -26.89
N VAL A 46 -18.96 2.70 -26.54
CA VAL A 46 -19.37 1.29 -26.60
C VAL A 46 -20.34 0.98 -25.47
N GLN A 47 -21.48 0.38 -25.81
CA GLN A 47 -22.50 -0.01 -24.83
C GLN A 47 -22.19 -1.38 -24.22
N PRO A 48 -22.51 -1.63 -22.93
CA PRO A 48 -22.45 -2.97 -22.35
C PRO A 48 -23.21 -4.00 -23.18
N GLY A 49 -22.59 -5.16 -23.39
CA GLY A 49 -23.08 -6.22 -24.25
C GLY A 49 -22.50 -6.21 -25.67
N THR A 50 -21.86 -5.13 -26.10
CA THR A 50 -21.27 -5.02 -27.45
C THR A 50 -20.03 -5.91 -27.58
N VAL A 51 -19.93 -6.62 -28.71
CA VAL A 51 -18.71 -7.33 -29.11
C VAL A 51 -17.83 -6.39 -29.91
N ILE A 52 -16.57 -6.30 -29.52
CA ILE A 52 -15.54 -5.51 -30.18
C ILE A 52 -14.54 -6.51 -30.77
N ASP A 53 -14.59 -6.67 -32.09
CA ASP A 53 -13.76 -7.59 -32.84
C ASP A 53 -12.39 -7.01 -33.17
N ASP A 54 -11.43 -7.91 -33.39
CA ASP A 54 -10.15 -7.57 -34.02
C ASP A 54 -9.33 -6.45 -33.39
N ILE A 55 -9.43 -6.28 -32.07
CA ILE A 55 -8.62 -5.32 -31.32
C ILE A 55 -7.15 -5.73 -31.47
N LEU A 56 -6.37 -4.90 -32.15
CA LEU A 56 -4.95 -5.12 -32.37
C LEU A 56 -4.17 -4.87 -31.08
N ASN A 57 -3.10 -5.61 -30.87
CA ASN A 57 -2.15 -5.33 -29.80
C ASN A 57 -1.20 -4.20 -30.22
N GLY A 58 -0.95 -3.25 -29.32
CA GLY A 58 0.04 -2.22 -29.49
C GLY A 58 -0.24 -0.97 -28.66
N THR A 59 0.54 0.08 -28.93
CA THR A 59 0.52 1.32 -28.14
C THR A 59 -0.31 2.44 -28.79
N GLN A 60 -0.91 2.19 -29.96
CA GLN A 60 -1.73 3.17 -30.65
C GLN A 60 -3.15 3.22 -30.06
N PRO A 61 -3.85 4.36 -30.16
CA PRO A 61 -5.27 4.46 -29.84
C PRO A 61 -6.08 3.34 -30.50
N GLY A 62 -6.92 2.66 -29.71
CA GLY A 62 -7.75 1.57 -30.19
C GLY A 62 -7.15 0.17 -29.98
N ASN A 63 -5.89 0.07 -29.56
CA ASN A 63 -5.22 -1.20 -29.36
C ASN A 63 -5.31 -1.70 -27.91
N PHE A 64 -5.15 -3.01 -27.72
CA PHE A 64 -4.90 -3.60 -26.40
C PHE A 64 -3.39 -3.73 -26.14
N GLY A 65 -3.00 -3.91 -24.90
CA GLY A 65 -1.62 -4.21 -24.50
C GLY A 65 -1.56 -5.36 -23.50
N TRP A 66 -0.39 -6.00 -23.38
CA TRP A 66 -0.11 -6.89 -22.25
C TRP A 66 0.52 -6.10 -21.13
N LEU A 67 0.24 -6.50 -19.90
CA LEU A 67 0.83 -5.93 -18.69
C LEU A 67 1.70 -6.97 -17.97
N SER A 68 2.55 -6.47 -17.08
CA SER A 68 3.26 -7.26 -16.08
C SER A 68 3.20 -6.54 -14.75
N TRP A 69 2.68 -7.21 -13.73
CA TRP A 69 2.51 -6.63 -12.40
C TRP A 69 3.84 -6.30 -11.73
N THR A 70 4.85 -7.15 -11.93
CA THR A 70 6.19 -7.00 -11.35
C THR A 70 7.24 -6.50 -12.34
N GLY A 71 6.85 -6.24 -13.59
CA GLY A 71 7.75 -5.87 -14.68
C GLY A 71 8.54 -7.02 -15.31
N ASP A 72 8.39 -8.27 -14.83
CA ASP A 72 9.02 -9.44 -15.47
C ASP A 72 8.43 -9.67 -16.87
N GLN A 73 9.30 -9.92 -17.83
CA GLN A 73 9.01 -10.10 -19.25
C GLN A 73 8.88 -11.57 -19.67
N SER A 74 8.87 -12.53 -18.73
CA SER A 74 8.80 -13.95 -19.06
C SER A 74 7.40 -14.43 -19.45
N SER A 75 7.33 -15.37 -20.41
CA SER A 75 6.05 -15.98 -20.82
C SER A 75 5.40 -16.80 -19.72
N THR A 76 6.20 -17.27 -18.75
CA THR A 76 5.72 -18.01 -17.61
C THR A 76 5.01 -17.08 -16.62
N THR A 77 5.57 -15.90 -16.35
CA THR A 77 4.92 -14.91 -15.49
C THR A 77 3.61 -14.43 -16.11
N LEU A 78 3.61 -14.06 -17.40
CA LEU A 78 2.38 -13.66 -18.08
C LEU A 78 1.30 -14.78 -18.08
N ALA A 79 1.68 -16.04 -18.33
CA ALA A 79 0.74 -17.16 -18.31
C ALA A 79 0.16 -17.42 -16.91
N ASN A 80 0.97 -17.28 -15.86
CA ASN A 80 0.51 -17.42 -14.48
C ASN A 80 -0.50 -16.31 -14.14
N SER A 81 -0.21 -15.05 -14.51
CA SER A 81 -1.10 -13.91 -14.31
C SER A 81 -2.42 -13.99 -15.07
N LEU A 82 -2.46 -14.76 -16.17
CA LEU A 82 -3.67 -15.02 -16.95
C LEU A 82 -4.45 -16.25 -16.46
N THR A 83 -3.90 -17.05 -15.54
CA THR A 83 -4.55 -18.23 -14.99
C THR A 83 -5.38 -17.82 -13.78
N PRO A 84 -6.71 -18.06 -13.74
CA PRO A 84 -7.51 -17.74 -12.56
C PRO A 84 -7.05 -18.51 -11.30
N PRO A 85 -7.09 -17.90 -10.10
CA PRO A 85 -7.36 -16.48 -9.86
C PRO A 85 -6.15 -15.63 -10.34
N GLY A 86 -6.42 -14.49 -10.99
CA GLY A 86 -5.37 -13.56 -11.45
C GLY A 86 -4.42 -13.12 -10.31
N ASP A 87 -3.38 -12.34 -10.61
CA ASP A 87 -2.38 -11.98 -9.59
C ASP A 87 -2.00 -10.50 -9.52
N SER A 88 -2.98 -9.63 -9.77
CA SER A 88 -2.81 -8.18 -9.66
C SER A 88 -2.37 -7.70 -8.28
N TYR A 89 -2.55 -8.49 -7.23
CA TYR A 89 -2.04 -8.22 -5.88
C TYR A 89 -0.49 -8.24 -5.78
N LYS A 90 0.21 -8.69 -6.83
CA LYS A 90 1.68 -8.60 -6.95
C LYS A 90 2.15 -7.36 -7.70
N TYR A 91 1.24 -6.43 -7.99
CA TYR A 91 1.58 -5.18 -8.64
C TYR A 91 2.64 -4.41 -7.87
N THR A 92 3.57 -3.82 -8.61
CA THR A 92 4.54 -2.85 -8.09
C THR A 92 4.54 -1.66 -9.04
N ASN A 93 4.22 -0.48 -8.51
CA ASN A 93 4.22 0.74 -9.29
C ASN A 93 5.65 1.09 -9.75
N PRO A 94 5.90 1.28 -11.05
CA PRO A 94 7.22 1.58 -11.61
C PRO A 94 7.76 2.95 -11.17
N ASP A 95 6.89 3.88 -10.79
CA ASP A 95 7.28 5.21 -10.30
C ASP A 95 7.33 5.27 -8.77
N ASN A 96 6.67 4.33 -8.07
CA ASN A 96 6.66 4.24 -6.62
C ASN A 96 6.71 2.77 -6.15
N PRO A 97 7.89 2.17 -5.96
CA PRO A 97 7.99 0.75 -5.62
C PRO A 97 7.30 0.29 -4.33
N ASN A 98 6.86 1.22 -3.46
CA ASN A 98 6.11 0.92 -2.24
C ASN A 98 4.59 0.87 -2.47
N ASP A 99 4.12 1.29 -3.64
CA ASP A 99 2.73 1.21 -4.04
C ASP A 99 2.45 -0.11 -4.77
N HIS A 100 1.61 -0.91 -4.14
CA HIS A 100 1.24 -2.27 -4.57
C HIS A 100 -0.26 -2.41 -4.86
N ILE A 101 -1.00 -1.29 -4.96
CA ILE A 101 -2.42 -1.27 -5.27
C ILE A 101 -2.58 -0.57 -6.62
N ILE A 102 -3.30 -1.19 -7.57
CA ILE A 102 -3.54 -0.56 -8.88
C ILE A 102 -4.75 0.36 -8.76
N ASN A 103 -4.51 1.65 -8.94
CA ASN A 103 -5.53 2.71 -8.94
C ASN A 103 -5.58 3.43 -10.29
N VAL A 104 -6.65 4.20 -10.53
CA VAL A 104 -6.70 5.17 -11.63
C VAL A 104 -5.59 6.20 -11.46
N GLY A 105 -4.81 6.41 -12.52
CA GLY A 105 -3.65 7.30 -12.55
C GLY A 105 -2.32 6.57 -12.48
N ASP A 106 -2.31 5.33 -12.02
CA ASP A 106 -1.08 4.54 -11.89
C ASP A 106 -0.51 4.13 -13.24
N TRP A 107 0.81 4.04 -13.28
CA TRP A 107 1.52 3.48 -14.42
C TRP A 107 1.73 1.99 -14.20
N VAL A 108 1.35 1.16 -15.16
CA VAL A 108 1.62 -0.28 -15.11
C VAL A 108 2.60 -0.65 -16.22
N CYS A 109 3.60 -1.46 -15.88
CA CYS A 109 4.55 -2.00 -16.84
C CYS A 109 3.82 -2.78 -17.94
N GLY A 110 3.97 -2.32 -19.17
CA GLY A 110 3.49 -2.97 -20.37
C GLY A 110 4.56 -3.88 -20.96
N LEU A 111 4.12 -4.94 -21.64
CA LEU A 111 5.00 -5.87 -22.33
C LEU A 111 4.66 -5.94 -23.81
N SER A 112 5.62 -5.58 -24.66
CA SER A 112 5.57 -5.92 -26.08
C SER A 112 6.19 -7.31 -26.28
N GLY A 113 5.41 -8.26 -26.82
CA GLY A 113 6.01 -9.40 -27.54
C GLY A 113 6.04 -10.78 -26.89
N VAL A 114 5.35 -11.05 -25.77
CA VAL A 114 5.38 -12.38 -25.09
C VAL A 114 4.07 -13.17 -25.25
N ASN A 115 3.36 -12.92 -26.35
CA ASN A 115 1.97 -13.34 -26.55
C ASN A 115 1.81 -14.71 -27.24
N ASN A 116 2.81 -15.18 -27.98
CA ASN A 116 2.69 -16.39 -28.80
C ASN A 116 3.28 -17.66 -28.16
N ASP A 117 3.43 -17.68 -26.84
CA ASP A 117 3.81 -18.89 -26.10
C ASP A 117 2.60 -19.84 -25.92
N LYS A 118 2.83 -21.14 -25.95
CA LYS A 118 1.78 -22.15 -25.70
C LYS A 118 1.19 -22.03 -24.29
N LYS A 119 1.98 -21.64 -23.29
CA LYS A 119 1.51 -21.44 -21.91
C LYS A 119 0.52 -20.27 -21.84
N VAL A 120 0.83 -19.16 -22.50
CA VAL A 120 -0.04 -17.97 -22.55
C VAL A 120 -1.36 -18.30 -23.24
N ARG A 121 -1.33 -19.01 -24.38
CA ARG A 121 -2.55 -19.47 -25.06
C ARG A 121 -3.41 -20.38 -24.18
N ARG A 122 -2.79 -21.35 -23.49
CA ARG A 122 -3.50 -22.23 -22.56
C ARG A 122 -4.19 -21.47 -21.43
N ALA A 123 -3.54 -20.41 -20.91
CA ALA A 123 -4.15 -19.55 -19.90
C ALA A 123 -5.33 -18.75 -20.48
N LEU A 124 -5.18 -18.17 -21.68
CA LEU A 124 -6.26 -17.46 -22.37
C LEU A 124 -7.46 -18.36 -22.68
N ASP A 125 -7.24 -19.62 -23.01
CA ASP A 125 -8.32 -20.60 -23.23
C ASP A 125 -9.20 -20.76 -21.99
N GLN A 126 -8.64 -20.61 -20.78
CA GLN A 126 -9.42 -20.63 -19.54
C GLN A 126 -10.30 -19.39 -19.41
N LEU A 127 -9.78 -18.21 -19.83
CA LEU A 127 -10.49 -16.94 -19.75
C LEU A 127 -11.65 -16.80 -20.74
N LEU A 128 -11.67 -17.59 -21.82
CA LEU A 128 -12.79 -17.62 -22.79
C LEU A 128 -14.14 -17.99 -22.14
N THR A 129 -14.10 -18.59 -20.95
CA THR A 129 -15.29 -19.09 -20.26
C THR A 129 -15.73 -18.23 -19.08
N CYS A 130 -15.07 -17.10 -18.81
CA CYS A 130 -15.45 -16.22 -17.71
C CYS A 130 -15.38 -14.74 -18.02
N ASP A 131 -16.02 -13.96 -17.14
CA ASP A 131 -15.90 -12.52 -17.14
C ASP A 131 -14.69 -12.13 -16.30
N ILE A 132 -13.83 -11.33 -16.89
CA ILE A 132 -12.61 -10.83 -16.26
C ILE A 132 -12.68 -9.31 -16.13
N ILE A 133 -11.92 -8.77 -15.21
CA ILE A 133 -11.71 -7.32 -15.09
C ILE A 133 -10.33 -6.99 -15.65
N VAL A 134 -10.29 -5.96 -16.48
CA VAL A 134 -9.09 -5.50 -17.18
C VAL A 134 -8.90 -4.00 -16.97
N PRO A 135 -7.66 -3.51 -16.81
CA PRO A 135 -7.39 -2.09 -16.83
C PRO A 135 -7.65 -1.49 -18.22
N VAL A 136 -8.06 -0.23 -18.22
CA VAL A 136 -8.27 0.59 -19.41
C VAL A 136 -7.27 1.73 -19.37
N TRP A 137 -6.53 1.95 -20.45
CA TRP A 137 -5.49 2.98 -20.54
C TRP A 137 -5.85 4.07 -21.54
N ASP A 138 -5.38 5.29 -21.30
CA ASP A 138 -5.53 6.44 -22.20
C ASP A 138 -4.20 7.04 -22.64
N LYS A 139 -3.12 6.80 -21.87
CA LYS A 139 -1.75 7.19 -22.18
C LYS A 139 -0.81 6.01 -22.10
N ALA A 140 0.20 6.06 -22.96
CA ALA A 140 1.35 5.16 -22.91
C ALA A 140 2.62 6.01 -22.94
N ARG A 141 3.67 5.55 -22.27
CA ARG A 141 5.01 6.13 -22.35
C ARG A 141 6.05 5.03 -22.56
N GLY A 142 7.17 5.37 -23.18
CA GLY A 142 8.21 4.40 -23.54
C GLY A 142 7.89 3.67 -24.84
N GLU A 143 8.75 2.71 -25.19
CA GLU A 143 8.69 1.97 -26.45
C GLU A 143 9.04 0.49 -26.26
N GLY A 144 8.47 -0.38 -27.10
CA GLY A 144 8.77 -1.80 -27.10
C GLY A 144 8.46 -2.46 -25.75
N ALA A 145 9.42 -3.22 -25.24
CA ALA A 145 9.31 -3.94 -23.96
C ALA A 145 9.40 -3.02 -22.72
N ASN A 146 9.65 -1.72 -22.91
CA ASN A 146 9.73 -0.71 -21.85
C ASN A 146 8.53 0.24 -21.88
N THR A 147 7.42 -0.18 -22.51
CA THR A 147 6.20 0.61 -22.53
C THR A 147 5.53 0.54 -21.15
N ALA A 148 5.04 1.64 -20.63
CA ALA A 148 4.12 1.66 -19.49
C ALA A 148 2.79 2.29 -19.91
N TYR A 149 1.70 1.79 -19.36
CA TYR A 149 0.34 2.29 -19.62
C TYR A 149 -0.20 2.96 -18.37
N GLN A 150 -0.75 4.18 -18.51
CA GLN A 150 -1.43 4.86 -17.41
C GLN A 150 -2.87 4.33 -17.32
N VAL A 151 -3.25 3.82 -16.16
CA VAL A 151 -4.61 3.34 -15.89
C VAL A 151 -5.55 4.53 -15.83
N ALA A 152 -6.62 4.49 -16.61
CA ALA A 152 -7.65 5.53 -16.69
C ALA A 152 -8.99 5.07 -16.12
N SER A 153 -9.28 3.77 -16.21
CA SER A 153 -10.48 3.13 -15.63
C SER A 153 -10.30 1.60 -15.66
N PHE A 154 -11.31 0.87 -15.21
CA PHE A 154 -11.36 -0.59 -15.32
C PHE A 154 -12.62 -1.01 -16.07
N ALA A 155 -12.53 -2.13 -16.79
CA ALA A 155 -13.63 -2.67 -17.56
C ALA A 155 -13.84 -4.15 -17.23
N LYS A 156 -15.10 -4.54 -17.06
CA LYS A 156 -15.48 -5.94 -17.08
C LYS A 156 -15.68 -6.36 -18.53
N VAL A 157 -15.03 -7.45 -18.93
CA VAL A 157 -15.11 -7.98 -20.29
C VAL A 157 -15.20 -9.49 -20.28
N ARG A 158 -15.72 -10.05 -21.35
CA ARG A 158 -15.56 -11.47 -21.66
C ARG A 158 -14.68 -11.63 -22.88
N LEU A 159 -13.59 -12.38 -22.77
CA LEU A 159 -12.79 -12.75 -23.93
C LEU A 159 -13.62 -13.71 -24.79
N ILE A 160 -13.87 -13.36 -26.06
CA ILE A 160 -14.66 -14.18 -26.98
C ILE A 160 -13.75 -15.02 -27.87
N SER A 161 -12.66 -14.43 -28.36
CA SER A 161 -11.65 -15.15 -29.13
C SER A 161 -10.34 -14.39 -29.12
N TYR A 162 -9.26 -15.07 -29.51
CA TYR A 162 -7.97 -14.43 -29.76
C TYR A 162 -7.29 -15.06 -30.98
N ARG A 163 -6.49 -14.26 -31.69
CA ARG A 163 -5.64 -14.68 -32.80
C ARG A 163 -4.26 -14.06 -32.59
N LEU A 164 -3.48 -14.68 -31.70
CA LEU A 164 -2.13 -14.21 -31.37
C LEU A 164 -1.06 -14.61 -32.40
N PRO A 165 -1.08 -15.84 -32.98
CA PRO A 165 -0.17 -16.16 -34.06
C PRO A 165 -0.38 -15.22 -35.25
N SER A 166 0.65 -14.47 -35.63
CA SER A 166 0.74 -13.60 -36.82
C SER A 166 -0.23 -12.42 -36.92
N GLN A 167 -1.35 -12.42 -36.20
CA GLN A 167 -2.36 -11.35 -36.27
C GLN A 167 -2.35 -10.44 -35.04
N ASN A 168 -1.96 -10.97 -33.87
CA ASN A 168 -1.88 -10.24 -32.62
C ASN A 168 -3.17 -9.49 -32.25
N LYS A 169 -4.32 -10.19 -32.35
CA LYS A 169 -5.66 -9.64 -32.11
C LYS A 169 -6.41 -10.37 -31.00
N ILE A 170 -7.30 -9.65 -30.33
CA ILE A 170 -8.32 -10.23 -29.45
C ILE A 170 -9.72 -9.75 -29.86
N THR A 171 -10.73 -10.48 -29.42
CA THR A 171 -12.14 -10.10 -29.51
C THR A 171 -12.75 -10.19 -28.12
N VAL A 172 -13.38 -9.11 -27.68
CA VAL A 172 -13.98 -9.04 -26.34
C VAL A 172 -15.43 -8.61 -26.43
N LYS A 173 -16.26 -9.14 -25.53
CA LYS A 173 -17.57 -8.56 -25.24
C LYS A 173 -17.38 -7.60 -24.07
N PHE A 174 -17.64 -6.31 -24.30
CA PHE A 174 -17.60 -5.31 -23.25
C PHE A 174 -18.83 -5.47 -22.35
N LEU A 175 -18.65 -5.54 -21.04
CA LEU A 175 -19.75 -5.73 -20.07
C LEU A 175 -19.99 -4.49 -19.20
N GLY A 176 -19.18 -3.45 -19.37
CA GLY A 176 -19.31 -2.19 -18.65
C GLY A 176 -18.00 -1.78 -17.98
N LEU A 177 -17.90 -0.50 -17.63
CA LEU A 177 -16.86 -0.01 -16.73
C LEU A 177 -17.17 -0.49 -15.31
N VAL A 178 -16.14 -0.74 -14.54
CA VAL A 178 -16.23 -1.11 -13.12
C VAL A 178 -15.35 -0.18 -12.31
N ASN A 179 -15.79 0.11 -11.08
CA ASN A 179 -14.94 0.80 -10.13
C ASN A 179 -14.17 -0.26 -9.33
N CYS A 180 -12.84 -0.21 -9.43
CA CYS A 180 -11.94 -1.09 -8.71
C CYS A 180 -11.09 -0.40 -7.66
N GLU A 181 -11.32 0.90 -7.46
CA GLU A 181 -10.83 1.57 -6.28
C GLU A 181 -11.42 0.87 -5.05
N PRO A 182 -10.62 0.55 -4.02
CA PRO A 182 -11.16 0.15 -2.74
C PRO A 182 -12.20 1.19 -2.33
N THR A 183 -13.40 0.75 -1.93
CA THR A 183 -14.41 1.68 -1.41
C THR A 183 -13.98 2.35 -0.11
N ASN A 184 -12.90 1.85 0.51
CA ASN A 184 -12.29 2.36 1.71
C ASN A 184 -10.76 2.16 1.64
N HIS A 185 -10.02 3.25 1.69
CA HIS A 185 -8.58 3.31 1.79
C HIS A 185 -8.18 3.35 3.26
N PRO A 186 -7.22 2.53 3.70
CA PRO A 186 -6.76 2.61 5.08
C PRO A 186 -6.27 4.01 5.44
N PRO A 187 -6.51 4.47 6.68
CA PRO A 187 -5.97 5.75 7.12
C PRO A 187 -4.45 5.71 7.21
N ILE A 188 -3.84 6.88 7.31
CA ILE A 188 -2.40 7.08 7.45
C ILE A 188 -2.13 7.68 8.83
N ALA A 189 -1.32 6.99 9.64
CA ALA A 189 -0.80 7.50 10.91
C ALA A 189 0.55 8.20 10.69
N PHE A 190 0.79 9.32 11.38
CA PHE A 190 2.04 10.07 11.23
C PHE A 190 2.99 9.84 12.41
N SER A 191 4.21 9.40 12.11
CA SER A 191 5.30 9.37 13.09
C SER A 191 5.66 10.79 13.53
N LEU A 192 6.06 10.95 14.79
CA LEU A 192 6.45 12.25 15.35
C LEU A 192 7.58 12.10 16.38
N SER A 193 8.34 13.16 16.57
CA SER A 193 9.39 13.23 17.58
C SER A 193 9.13 14.41 18.52
N VAL A 194 9.16 14.15 19.82
CA VAL A 194 9.03 15.18 20.87
C VAL A 194 10.25 15.18 21.77
N THR A 195 10.56 16.34 22.31
CA THR A 195 11.64 16.54 23.28
C THR A 195 11.08 17.20 24.52
N GLY A 196 11.52 16.75 25.68
CA GLY A 196 11.23 17.39 26.95
C GLY A 196 12.36 17.18 27.95
N TYR A 197 12.10 17.55 29.20
CA TYR A 197 13.08 17.50 30.26
C TYR A 197 12.72 16.43 31.28
N VAL A 198 13.76 15.85 31.89
CA VAL A 198 13.62 14.89 32.98
C VAL A 198 12.71 15.44 34.10
N ASN A 199 11.89 14.57 34.67
CA ASN A 199 10.92 14.88 35.72
C ASN A 199 9.81 15.89 35.34
N HIS A 200 9.66 16.20 34.04
CA HIS A 200 8.58 17.07 33.55
C HIS A 200 7.65 16.30 32.59
N PRO A 201 6.32 16.48 32.69
CA PRO A 201 5.40 15.91 31.72
C PRO A 201 5.63 16.47 30.31
N ILE A 202 5.54 15.62 29.31
CA ILE A 202 5.71 15.95 27.88
C ILE A 202 4.38 15.76 27.16
N GLN A 203 3.90 16.79 26.48
CA GLN A 203 2.66 16.72 25.70
C GLN A 203 2.91 16.01 24.37
N ILE A 204 2.03 15.09 24.02
CA ILE A 204 2.04 14.34 22.76
C ILE A 204 0.65 14.45 22.14
N THR A 205 0.59 14.85 20.87
CA THR A 205 -0.65 14.86 20.09
C THR A 205 -0.46 13.93 18.91
N LEU A 206 -1.16 12.79 18.92
CA LEU A 206 -1.17 11.87 17.79
C LEU A 206 -1.90 12.50 16.60
N SER A 207 -1.47 12.16 15.39
CA SER A 207 -2.05 12.73 14.17
C SER A 207 -2.08 11.72 13.04
N GLY A 208 -3.13 11.77 12.24
CA GLY A 208 -3.27 11.00 11.03
C GLY A 208 -4.31 11.62 10.12
N THR A 209 -4.45 11.04 8.93
CA THR A 209 -5.45 11.43 7.93
C THR A 209 -6.09 10.19 7.34
N ASP A 210 -7.28 10.36 6.80
CA ASP A 210 -7.94 9.32 6.03
C ASP A 210 -8.08 9.80 4.57
N PRO A 211 -7.63 9.01 3.56
CA PRO A 211 -7.75 9.42 2.16
C PRO A 211 -9.19 9.65 1.71
N ASP A 212 -10.15 8.94 2.31
CA ASP A 212 -11.57 9.09 2.02
C ASP A 212 -12.26 10.16 2.89
N ASN A 213 -11.48 10.86 3.72
CA ASN A 213 -11.96 11.83 4.72
C ASN A 213 -12.94 11.24 5.73
N GLN A 214 -12.81 9.95 6.03
CA GLN A 214 -13.61 9.28 7.05
C GLN A 214 -13.14 9.69 8.46
N PRO A 215 -14.03 9.66 9.47
CA PRO A 215 -13.64 9.89 10.85
C PRO A 215 -12.64 8.84 11.33
N ILE A 216 -11.56 9.30 11.97
CA ILE A 216 -10.48 8.44 12.44
C ILE A 216 -10.39 8.34 13.96
N THR A 217 -9.91 7.20 14.44
CA THR A 217 -9.61 6.89 15.84
C THR A 217 -8.17 6.41 15.98
N TYR A 218 -7.58 6.52 17.17
CA TYR A 218 -6.18 6.21 17.43
C TYR A 218 -6.07 5.06 18.42
N ILE A 219 -5.16 4.13 18.17
CA ILE A 219 -4.95 2.94 19.01
C ILE A 219 -3.45 2.83 19.30
N ILE A 220 -3.06 2.95 20.57
CA ILE A 220 -1.69 2.70 21.01
C ILE A 220 -1.43 1.19 20.97
N THR A 221 -0.41 0.78 20.23
CA THR A 221 -0.03 -0.63 20.02
C THR A 221 1.12 -1.08 20.90
N SER A 222 1.99 -0.16 21.32
CA SER A 222 3.02 -0.41 22.33
C SER A 222 3.21 0.81 23.22
N ASN A 223 3.36 0.60 24.52
CA ASN A 223 3.65 1.67 25.47
C ASN A 223 5.16 1.94 25.56
N PRO A 224 5.57 3.11 26.07
CA PRO A 224 6.96 3.40 26.42
C PRO A 224 7.49 2.51 27.54
N GLU A 225 8.81 2.31 27.58
CA GLU A 225 9.49 1.47 28.57
C GLU A 225 9.99 2.27 29.79
N HIS A 226 10.25 3.56 29.61
CA HIS A 226 10.91 4.43 30.58
C HIS A 226 10.02 5.58 31.05
N GLY A 227 8.72 5.45 30.87
CA GLY A 227 7.73 6.40 31.36
C GLY A 227 6.31 5.87 31.22
N GLN A 228 5.34 6.70 31.59
CA GLN A 228 3.92 6.34 31.54
C GLN A 228 3.15 7.32 30.67
N ILE A 229 2.18 6.79 29.93
CA ILE A 229 1.24 7.58 29.15
C ILE A 229 -0.05 7.76 29.95
N THR A 230 -0.51 9.01 30.02
CA THR A 230 -1.79 9.41 30.61
C THR A 230 -2.59 10.26 29.61
N GLY A 231 -3.87 10.49 29.88
CA GLY A 231 -4.76 11.25 29.01
C GLY A 231 -5.60 10.37 28.08
N THR A 232 -6.16 10.96 27.03
CA THR A 232 -7.04 10.30 26.07
C THR A 232 -6.64 10.69 24.66
N VAL A 233 -6.44 9.69 23.81
CA VAL A 233 -6.09 9.93 22.40
C VAL A 233 -7.06 10.93 21.73
N PRO A 234 -6.56 11.80 20.83
CA PRO A 234 -5.17 11.90 20.39
C PRO A 234 -4.24 12.67 21.36
N ASN A 235 -4.76 13.25 22.44
CA ASN A 235 -4.00 14.12 23.35
C ASN A 235 -3.50 13.36 24.58
N LEU A 236 -2.20 13.11 24.60
CA LEU A 236 -1.53 12.29 25.59
C LEU A 236 -0.50 13.12 26.37
N THR A 237 -0.24 12.71 27.59
CA THR A 237 0.86 13.22 28.41
C THR A 237 1.78 12.07 28.77
N TYR A 238 3.04 12.16 28.35
CA TYR A 238 4.11 11.28 28.77
C TYR A 238 4.74 11.79 30.06
N ILE A 239 4.86 10.91 31.05
CA ILE A 239 5.51 11.18 32.33
C ILE A 239 6.76 10.31 32.37
N PRO A 240 7.98 10.89 32.22
CA PRO A 240 9.21 10.13 32.32
C PRO A 240 9.33 9.47 33.69
N ALA A 241 9.94 8.29 33.75
CA ALA A 241 10.39 7.72 35.01
C ALA A 241 11.36 8.69 35.70
N ALA A 242 11.33 8.70 37.04
CA ALA A 242 12.11 9.65 37.82
C ALA A 242 13.60 9.59 37.43
N ASN A 243 14.18 10.75 37.12
CA ASN A 243 15.57 10.93 36.73
C ASN A 243 16.02 10.21 35.43
N TYR A 244 15.09 9.66 34.64
CA TYR A 244 15.41 9.06 33.35
C TYR A 244 15.84 10.13 32.33
N ILE A 245 16.97 9.90 31.67
CA ILE A 245 17.51 10.71 30.58
C ILE A 245 17.84 9.73 29.46
N GLY A 246 17.33 9.99 28.26
CA GLY A 246 17.46 9.06 27.16
C GLY A 246 16.30 9.15 26.17
N THR A 247 16.21 8.14 25.32
CA THR A 247 15.14 8.00 24.32
C THR A 247 14.16 6.93 24.75
N ASP A 248 12.88 7.24 24.66
CA ASP A 248 11.79 6.30 24.86
C ASP A 248 10.85 6.34 23.64
N SER A 249 9.94 5.37 23.52
CA SER A 249 9.07 5.33 22.35
C SER A 249 7.74 4.62 22.59
N LEU A 250 6.72 5.04 21.86
CA LEU A 250 5.47 4.28 21.73
C LEU A 250 5.14 4.11 20.25
N THR A 251 4.32 3.12 19.94
CA THR A 251 3.76 2.94 18.59
C THR A 251 2.26 3.02 18.64
N TYR A 252 1.66 3.48 17.54
CA TYR A 252 0.22 3.54 17.39
C TYR A 252 -0.21 3.30 15.94
N VAL A 253 -1.49 2.98 15.76
CA VAL A 253 -2.18 2.96 14.47
C VAL A 253 -3.39 3.89 14.51
N VAL A 254 -3.86 4.26 13.34
CA VAL A 254 -5.12 4.98 13.12
C VAL A 254 -6.12 4.03 12.49
N SER A 255 -7.40 4.13 12.84
CA SER A 255 -8.49 3.34 12.25
C SER A 255 -9.68 4.21 11.89
N ASP A 256 -10.27 3.95 10.73
CA ASP A 256 -11.51 4.53 10.21
C ASP A 256 -12.76 3.66 10.54
N GLY A 257 -12.57 2.57 11.31
CA GLY A 257 -13.59 1.58 11.64
C GLY A 257 -13.74 0.43 10.65
N GLN A 258 -13.13 0.50 9.47
CA GLN A 258 -13.10 -0.56 8.44
C GLN A 258 -11.70 -1.16 8.25
N ALA A 259 -10.68 -0.31 8.31
CA ALA A 259 -9.27 -0.64 8.14
C ALA A 259 -8.41 0.04 9.22
N THR A 260 -7.13 -0.34 9.26
CA THR A 260 -6.12 0.22 10.15
C THR A 260 -4.91 0.64 9.34
N SER A 261 -4.28 1.76 9.75
CA SER A 261 -3.05 2.25 9.15
C SER A 261 -1.87 1.31 9.37
N GLN A 262 -0.77 1.60 8.68
CA GLN A 262 0.55 1.13 9.12
C GLN A 262 0.92 1.71 10.50
N LEU A 263 1.87 1.07 11.18
CA LEU A 263 2.38 1.52 12.48
C LEU A 263 3.12 2.86 12.33
N ALA A 264 2.76 3.82 13.17
CA ALA A 264 3.50 5.06 13.37
C ALA A 264 4.32 4.99 14.67
N LEU A 265 5.53 5.56 14.63
CA LEU A 265 6.45 5.63 15.76
C LEU A 265 6.41 7.02 16.37
N VAL A 266 6.26 7.09 17.69
CA VAL A 266 6.50 8.31 18.45
C VAL A 266 7.82 8.17 19.20
N THR A 267 8.80 9.01 18.86
CA THR A 267 10.09 9.06 19.55
C THR A 267 10.09 10.18 20.58
N ILE A 268 10.45 9.86 21.82
CA ILE A 268 10.45 10.79 22.94
C ILE A 268 11.89 10.94 23.42
N THR A 269 12.42 12.16 23.37
CA THR A 269 13.77 12.47 23.85
C THR A 269 13.70 13.23 25.16
N ILE A 270 14.27 12.66 26.22
CA ILE A 270 14.29 13.26 27.56
C ILE A 270 15.68 13.79 27.84
N LEU A 271 15.78 15.11 28.00
CA LEU A 271 17.03 15.83 28.26
C LEU A 271 17.19 16.11 29.77
N PRO A 272 18.43 16.28 30.26
CA PRO A 272 18.66 16.78 31.60
C PRO A 272 18.04 18.17 31.78
N THR A 273 17.50 18.43 32.98
CA THR A 273 17.10 19.80 33.35
C THR A 273 18.37 20.58 33.67
N LEU A 274 18.61 21.70 32.98
CA LEU A 274 19.64 22.64 33.39
C LEU A 274 19.13 23.38 34.63
N GLN A 275 19.43 22.87 35.82
CA GLN A 275 19.33 23.70 37.03
C GLN A 275 20.46 24.73 36.98
N GLY A 276 20.10 25.98 37.24
CA GLY A 276 20.90 27.17 36.96
C GLY A 276 22.40 26.97 37.22
N LEU A 277 23.21 27.47 36.29
CA LEU A 277 24.66 27.58 36.49
C LEU A 277 24.93 28.30 37.81
N GLN A 278 25.20 27.56 38.88
CA GLN A 278 25.88 28.10 40.04
C GLN A 278 27.35 28.24 39.64
N VAL A 279 27.71 29.44 39.20
CA VAL A 279 29.12 29.79 39.11
C VAL A 279 29.56 30.13 40.53
N ASP A 280 30.13 29.14 41.22
CA ASP A 280 30.88 29.39 42.45
C ASP A 280 32.24 29.98 42.05
N ALA A 281 32.25 31.28 41.74
CA ALA A 281 33.49 32.03 41.88
C ALA A 281 33.72 32.16 43.38
N GLY A 282 34.54 31.27 43.94
CA GLY A 282 35.09 31.47 45.28
C GLY A 282 35.70 32.87 45.43
N PRO A 283 36.14 33.27 46.64
CA PRO A 283 36.34 34.68 47.00
C PRO A 283 37.24 35.54 46.10
N ASP A 284 38.03 34.94 45.19
CA ASP A 284 38.98 35.63 44.31
C ASP A 284 39.02 35.11 42.85
N GLN A 285 37.89 34.71 42.25
CA GLN A 285 37.86 34.26 40.84
C GLN A 285 37.26 35.32 39.90
N ILE A 286 38.00 35.68 38.85
CA ILE A 286 37.49 36.50 37.73
C ILE A 286 36.83 35.56 36.71
N ILE A 287 35.51 35.67 36.54
CA ILE A 287 34.78 34.95 35.50
C ILE A 287 34.76 35.79 34.23
N ASN A 288 35.53 35.38 33.22
CA ASN A 288 35.47 35.97 31.89
C ASN A 288 34.45 35.23 31.02
N PHE A 289 33.36 35.90 30.68
CA PHE A 289 32.41 35.37 29.71
C PHE A 289 32.89 35.71 28.28
N PRO A 290 33.01 34.73 27.37
CA PRO A 290 33.49 34.99 26.01
C PRO A 290 32.50 35.84 25.18
N ASN A 291 31.23 35.92 25.58
CA ASN A 291 30.18 36.76 24.98
C ASN A 291 29.40 37.52 26.08
N GLN A 292 28.65 38.57 25.73
CA GLN A 292 27.79 39.31 26.67
C GLN A 292 26.82 38.36 27.40
N ALA A 293 27.06 38.14 28.69
CA ALA A 293 26.14 37.45 29.58
C ALA A 293 25.30 38.50 30.32
N THR A 294 23.98 38.32 30.35
CA THR A 294 23.08 39.15 31.16
C THR A 294 22.84 38.43 32.48
N LEU A 295 23.30 39.01 33.58
CA LEU A 295 23.03 38.50 34.92
C LEU A 295 21.71 39.11 35.42
N ASN A 296 20.63 38.32 35.46
CA ASN A 296 19.37 38.76 36.06
C ASN A 296 19.35 38.34 37.54
N GLY A 297 19.94 39.19 38.40
CA GLY A 297 19.99 38.99 39.85
C GLY A 297 20.60 40.20 40.57
N SER A 298 20.44 40.27 41.88
CA SER A 298 21.06 41.31 42.71
C SER A 298 22.52 40.95 42.99
N VAL A 299 23.46 41.82 42.60
CA VAL A 299 24.88 41.73 43.01
C VAL A 299 25.04 42.45 44.34
N THR A 300 25.41 41.73 45.39
CA THR A 300 25.69 42.31 46.72
C THR A 300 27.19 42.44 46.89
N PHE A 301 27.71 43.67 46.98
CA PHE A 301 29.11 43.90 47.30
C PHE A 301 29.30 43.88 48.81
N TYR A 302 30.15 42.99 49.31
CA TYR A 302 30.65 43.08 50.68
C TYR A 302 31.90 43.98 50.68
N PRO A 303 31.88 45.13 51.39
CA PRO A 303 33.09 45.92 51.53
C PRO A 303 34.14 45.09 52.26
N GLN A 304 35.35 45.02 51.70
CA GLN A 304 36.49 44.39 52.36
C GLN A 304 36.75 45.09 53.69
N PRO A 305 36.93 44.36 54.81
CA PRO A 305 37.30 44.98 56.08
C PRO A 305 38.66 45.70 55.92
N PRO A 306 38.83 46.87 56.58
CA PRO A 306 40.05 47.65 56.42
C PRO A 306 41.28 46.82 56.84
N ALA A 307 42.30 46.85 55.97
CA ALA A 307 43.56 46.17 56.23
C ALA A 307 44.14 46.64 57.57
N HIS A 308 44.29 45.72 58.52
CA HIS A 308 45.05 45.99 59.74
C HIS A 308 46.52 46.12 59.36
N HIS A 309 47.02 47.35 59.25
CA HIS A 309 48.44 47.62 59.24
C HIS A 309 49.03 47.22 60.61
N ARG A 310 49.93 46.25 60.61
CA ARG A 310 51.00 46.10 61.60
C ARG A 310 52.32 45.94 60.86
#